data_AF-A0A918A923-F1
#
_entry.id   AF-A0A918A923-F1
#
_cell.length_a   1.000
_cell.length_b   1.000
_cell.length_c   1.000
_cell.angle_alpha   90.00
_cell.angle_beta   90.00
_cell.angle_gamma   90.00
#
_symmetry.space_group_name_H-M   'P 1'
#
loop_
_entity.id
_entity.type
_entity.pdbx_description
1 polymer ?
#
loop_
_entity_poly.entity_id
_entity_poly.type
_entity_poly.pdbx_seq_one_letter_code
_entity_poly.pdbx_strand_id
1 'polypeptide(L)'
;MAPLHPRTLRQAKRLIRSACLKLPIDIAPSYYREWTAELPAILEDHEVRSPSIRMLRALTFALDQHRSVRKLAPQGSRRRSSRSLLIGLTAIAFVLGTVGGVGAGVITVLATGAGFAVGVFIGMVVKSAAVGLVASVLLGIAGGLYFGGAGKVVIGELLDTTTDDTVVRAALGGTLTGAAAVCALVMTLAHGPVGLISLCICAGGIVPAVRRLAMAYRTTYTSHYKVMPVEEDT
;
A
#
# COMPACT_ATOMS: atom_id res chain seq x y z
N MET A 1 16.15 -0.16 32.65
CA MET A 1 16.20 -0.93 31.38
C MET A 1 14.96 -0.63 30.57
N ALA A 2 15.08 -0.02 29.38
CA ALA A 2 13.92 0.29 28.54
C ALA A 2 13.44 -0.97 27.79
N PRO A 3 12.14 -1.31 27.80
CA PRO A 3 11.61 -2.45 27.05
C PRO A 3 11.70 -2.17 25.55
N LEU A 4 12.82 -2.57 24.96
CA LEU A 4 13.12 -2.34 23.57
C LEU A 4 12.35 -3.37 22.71
N HIS A 5 11.28 -2.86 22.08
CA HIS A 5 10.75 -3.27 20.77
C HIS A 5 9.47 -4.13 20.71
N PRO A 6 8.34 -3.64 21.28
CA PRO A 6 7.03 -4.29 21.14
C PRO A 6 6.52 -4.32 19.69
N ARG A 7 7.05 -3.48 18.79
CA ARG A 7 6.68 -3.48 17.36
C ARG A 7 7.37 -4.60 16.59
N THR A 8 8.68 -4.76 16.77
CA THR A 8 9.46 -5.82 16.10
C THR A 8 8.99 -7.21 16.53
N LEU A 9 8.75 -7.41 17.83
CA LEU A 9 8.20 -8.67 18.33
C LEU A 9 6.84 -9.00 17.71
N ARG A 10 5.95 -8.00 17.58
CA ARG A 10 4.66 -8.16 16.90
C ARG A 10 4.82 -8.54 15.43
N GLN A 11 5.76 -7.93 14.72
CA GLN A 11 6.02 -8.24 13.31
C GLN A 11 6.60 -9.66 13.15
N ALA A 12 7.59 -10.05 13.95
CA ALA A 12 8.17 -11.38 13.92
C ALA A 12 7.13 -12.47 14.26
N LYS A 13 6.29 -12.25 15.29
CA LYS A 13 5.17 -13.17 15.63
C LYS A 13 4.17 -13.31 14.49
N ARG A 14 3.85 -12.22 13.76
CA ARG A 14 2.95 -12.27 12.59
C ARG A 14 3.55 -13.11 11.46
N LEU A 15 4.85 -12.98 11.18
CA LEU A 15 5.55 -13.81 10.18
C LEU A 15 5.52 -15.29 10.57
N ILE A 16 5.83 -15.60 11.83
CA ILE A 16 5.77 -16.97 12.36
C ILE A 16 4.34 -17.52 12.27
N ARG A 17 3.32 -16.75 12.68
CA ARG A 17 1.90 -17.16 12.56
C ARG A 17 1.54 -17.48 11.10
N SER A 18 1.98 -16.64 10.16
CA SER A 18 1.75 -16.87 8.72
C SER A 18 2.45 -18.12 8.21
N ALA A 19 3.63 -18.46 8.74
CA ALA A 19 4.30 -19.72 8.44
C ALA A 19 3.51 -20.91 9.01
N CYS A 20 3.12 -20.88 10.28
CA CYS A 20 2.38 -21.96 10.93
C CYS A 20 1.02 -22.26 10.28
N LEU A 21 0.35 -21.25 9.71
CA LEU A 21 -0.90 -21.45 8.94
C LEU A 21 -0.74 -22.34 7.70
N LYS A 22 0.49 -22.63 7.26
CA LYS A 22 0.78 -23.53 6.13
C LYS A 22 1.12 -24.95 6.57
N LEU A 23 1.27 -25.20 7.87
CA LEU A 23 1.50 -26.53 8.43
C LEU A 23 0.15 -27.24 8.67
N PRO A 24 0.15 -28.59 8.75
CA PRO A 24 -0.99 -29.35 9.25
C PRO A 24 -1.47 -28.85 10.63
N ILE A 25 -2.78 -28.89 10.85
CA ILE A 25 -3.43 -28.31 12.03
C ILE A 25 -2.93 -28.91 13.35
N ASP A 26 -2.53 -30.20 13.32
CA ASP A 26 -2.10 -30.95 14.50
C ASP A 26 -0.71 -30.51 15.01
N ILE A 27 0.17 -30.06 14.11
CA ILE A 27 1.55 -29.66 14.43
C ILE A 27 1.74 -28.14 14.46
N ALA A 28 0.87 -27.37 13.82
CA ALA A 28 0.95 -25.91 13.80
C ALA A 28 1.05 -25.25 15.20
N PRO A 29 0.28 -25.66 16.24
CA PRO A 29 0.35 -25.00 17.54
C PRO A 29 1.63 -25.32 18.32
N SER A 30 2.22 -26.51 18.17
CA SER A 30 3.48 -26.87 18.84
C SER A 30 4.64 -26.03 18.31
N TYR A 31 4.81 -25.98 16.98
CA TYR A 31 5.83 -25.15 16.33
C TYR A 31 5.63 -23.66 16.58
N TYR A 32 4.38 -23.18 16.62
CA TYR A 32 4.12 -21.77 16.93
C TYR A 32 4.60 -21.42 18.34
N ARG A 33 4.32 -22.28 19.34
CA ARG A 33 4.75 -22.05 20.72
C ARG A 33 6.28 -22.10 20.85
N GLU A 34 6.91 -23.07 20.20
CA GLU A 34 8.37 -23.23 20.19
C GLU A 34 9.06 -22.00 19.56
N TRP A 35 8.74 -21.66 18.31
CA TRP A 35 9.41 -20.56 17.62
C TRP A 35 9.12 -19.18 18.21
N THR A 36 7.95 -18.98 18.82
CA THR A 36 7.66 -17.70 19.49
C THR A 36 8.31 -17.58 20.86
N ALA A 37 8.73 -18.68 21.48
CA ALA A 37 9.51 -18.68 22.72
C ALA A 37 10.99 -18.33 22.47
N GLU A 38 11.52 -18.59 21.27
CA GLU A 38 12.90 -18.21 20.89
C GLU A 38 13.04 -16.71 20.56
N LEU A 39 11.97 -16.06 20.09
CA LEU A 39 12.03 -14.64 19.67
C LEU A 39 12.50 -13.67 20.77
N PRO A 40 12.01 -13.74 22.02
CA PRO A 40 12.52 -12.93 23.12
C PRO A 40 14.01 -13.16 23.36
N ALA A 41 14.47 -14.42 23.35
CA ALA A 41 15.88 -14.75 23.57
C ALA A 41 16.80 -14.10 22.52
N ILE A 42 16.39 -14.09 21.25
CA ILE A 42 17.15 -13.43 20.17
C ILE A 42 17.17 -11.90 20.33
N LEU A 43 16.09 -11.30 20.84
CA LEU A 43 16.00 -9.85 21.06
C LEU A 43 16.74 -9.40 22.33
N GLU A 44 16.83 -10.28 23.34
CA GLU A 44 17.50 -10.03 24.62
C GLU A 44 18.98 -10.44 24.62
N ASP A 45 19.47 -11.06 23.54
CA ASP A 45 20.87 -11.45 23.36
C ASP A 45 21.83 -10.26 23.57
N HIS A 46 22.47 -10.20 24.74
CA HIS A 46 23.35 -9.11 25.14
C HIS A 46 24.73 -9.17 24.48
N GLU A 47 25.11 -10.30 23.87
CA GLU A 47 26.37 -10.42 23.12
C GLU A 47 26.33 -9.58 21.83
N VAL A 48 25.13 -9.38 21.28
CA VAL A 48 24.91 -8.51 20.13
C VAL A 48 24.72 -7.07 20.58
N ARG A 49 25.84 -6.32 20.56
CA ARG A 49 25.92 -4.94 21.06
C ARG A 49 24.88 -3.98 20.45
N SER A 50 24.45 -4.17 19.20
CA SER A 50 23.53 -3.25 18.54
C SER A 50 22.05 -3.73 18.56
N PRO A 51 21.09 -2.87 18.94
CA PRO A 51 19.67 -3.24 18.95
C PRO A 51 19.13 -3.52 17.55
N SER A 52 19.64 -2.86 16.52
CA SER A 52 19.24 -3.08 15.13
C SER A 52 19.63 -4.46 14.61
N ILE A 53 20.83 -4.97 14.96
CA ILE A 53 21.26 -6.32 14.56
C ILE A 53 20.40 -7.38 15.27
N ARG A 54 20.03 -7.18 16.53
CA ARG A 54 19.11 -8.08 17.25
C ARG A 54 17.73 -8.17 16.57
N MET A 55 17.17 -7.03 16.17
CA MET A 55 15.94 -7.00 15.39
C MET A 55 16.08 -7.72 14.04
N LEU A 56 17.19 -7.48 13.33
CA LEU A 56 17.46 -8.14 12.06
C LEU A 56 17.58 -9.64 12.23
N ARG A 57 18.29 -10.12 13.26
CA ARG A 57 18.38 -11.55 13.60
C ARG A 57 17.01 -12.15 13.87
N ALA A 58 16.17 -11.50 14.68
CA ALA A 58 14.81 -11.98 14.97
C ALA A 58 13.93 -12.07 13.72
N LEU A 59 14.02 -11.07 12.83
CA LEU A 59 13.29 -11.09 11.54
C LEU A 59 13.84 -12.15 10.58
N THR A 60 15.15 -12.32 10.53
CA THR A 60 15.81 -13.31 9.67
C THR A 60 15.48 -14.72 10.12
N PHE A 61 15.45 -14.97 11.44
CA PHE A 61 14.97 -16.21 12.04
C PHE A 61 13.52 -16.49 11.62
N ALA A 62 12.60 -15.52 11.80
CA ALA A 62 11.20 -15.69 11.40
C ALA A 62 11.03 -15.97 9.89
N LEU A 63 11.85 -15.31 9.05
CA LEU A 63 11.88 -15.55 7.61
C LEU A 63 12.44 -16.94 7.25
N ASP A 64 13.45 -17.41 7.98
CA ASP A 64 14.03 -18.73 7.76
C ASP A 64 13.05 -19.84 8.13
N GLN A 65 12.36 -19.72 9.26
CA GLN A 65 11.26 -20.65 9.61
C GLN A 65 10.17 -20.66 8.54
N HIS A 66 9.80 -19.49 8.01
CA HIS A 66 8.84 -19.40 6.91
C HIS A 66 9.34 -20.11 5.63
N ARG A 67 10.64 -20.05 5.32
CA ARG A 67 11.24 -20.79 4.20
C ARG A 67 11.27 -22.30 4.46
N SER A 68 11.61 -22.73 5.68
CA SER A 68 11.65 -24.13 6.10
C SER A 68 10.26 -24.78 6.04
N VAL A 69 9.22 -24.11 6.54
CA VAL A 69 7.84 -24.57 6.40
C VAL A 69 7.43 -24.72 4.94
N ARG A 70 7.85 -23.79 4.08
CA ARG A 70 7.54 -23.88 2.65
C ARG A 70 8.18 -25.09 1.97
N LYS A 71 9.32 -25.57 2.47
CA LYS A 71 9.97 -26.79 1.99
C LYS A 71 9.31 -28.06 2.54
N LEU A 72 8.78 -28.00 3.76
CA LEU A 72 8.13 -29.12 4.44
C LEU A 72 6.65 -29.31 4.06
N ALA A 73 5.97 -28.25 3.62
CA ALA A 73 4.59 -28.34 3.17
C ALA A 73 4.51 -29.36 2.01
N PRO A 74 3.71 -30.44 2.14
CA PRO A 74 3.64 -31.49 1.14
C PRO A 74 3.33 -30.87 -0.22
N GLN A 75 4.17 -31.13 -1.21
CA GLN A 75 3.96 -30.66 -2.59
C GLN A 75 2.64 -31.19 -3.22
N GLY A 76 1.88 -32.03 -2.50
CA GLY A 76 0.70 -32.76 -2.95
C GLY A 76 -0.59 -31.95 -3.17
N SER A 77 -0.65 -30.66 -2.85
CA SER A 77 -1.83 -29.81 -3.15
C SER A 77 -1.59 -28.82 -4.29
N ARG A 78 -0.59 -29.06 -5.14
CA ARG A 78 -0.22 -28.21 -6.30
C ARG A 78 -1.25 -28.12 -7.42
N ARG A 79 -2.54 -28.40 -7.18
CA ARG A 79 -3.62 -28.17 -8.16
C ARG A 79 -4.19 -26.74 -8.15
N ARG A 80 -3.61 -25.81 -7.37
CA ARG A 80 -4.12 -24.42 -7.27
C ARG A 80 -3.14 -23.30 -7.64
N SER A 81 -2.10 -23.56 -8.44
CA SER A 81 -1.13 -22.50 -8.80
C SER A 81 -0.77 -22.43 -10.28
N SER A 82 -1.75 -22.49 -11.19
CA SER A 82 -1.53 -21.93 -12.53
C SER A 82 -1.55 -20.40 -12.49
N ARG A 83 -2.41 -19.80 -11.66
CA ARG A 83 -2.56 -18.34 -11.53
C ARG A 83 -1.35 -17.65 -10.90
N SER A 84 -0.74 -18.21 -9.86
CA SER A 84 0.46 -17.60 -9.25
C SER A 84 1.70 -17.76 -10.12
N LEU A 85 1.79 -18.83 -10.92
CA LEU A 85 2.84 -19.00 -11.92
C LEU A 85 2.65 -18.01 -13.08
N LEU A 86 1.41 -17.82 -13.55
CA LEU A 86 1.09 -16.81 -14.56
C LEU A 86 1.44 -15.42 -14.07
N ILE A 87 1.07 -15.04 -12.84
CA ILE A 87 1.39 -13.73 -12.26
C ILE A 87 2.90 -13.54 -12.12
N GLY A 88 3.63 -14.60 -11.71
CA GLY A 88 5.08 -14.55 -11.65
C GLY A 88 5.72 -14.37 -13.02
N LEU A 89 5.26 -15.11 -14.02
CA LEU A 89 5.75 -15.04 -15.40
C LEU A 89 5.42 -13.71 -16.07
N THR A 90 4.22 -13.15 -15.86
CA THR A 90 3.85 -11.84 -16.40
C THR A 90 4.67 -10.72 -15.76
N ALA A 91 4.91 -10.78 -14.45
CA ALA A 91 5.78 -9.82 -13.78
C ALA A 91 7.23 -9.90 -14.29
N ILE A 92 7.77 -11.10 -14.47
CA ILE A 92 9.13 -11.30 -15.01
C ILE A 92 9.21 -10.81 -16.46
N ALA A 93 8.23 -11.15 -17.30
CA ALA A 93 8.18 -10.69 -18.70
C ALA A 93 8.08 -9.17 -18.80
N PHE A 94 7.32 -8.53 -17.92
CA PHE A 94 7.21 -7.07 -17.85
C PHE A 94 8.55 -6.41 -17.47
N VAL A 95 9.26 -6.95 -16.47
CA VAL A 95 10.57 -6.45 -16.05
C VAL A 95 11.62 -6.66 -17.15
N LEU A 96 11.67 -7.82 -17.80
CA LEU A 96 12.60 -8.05 -18.92
C LEU A 96 12.28 -7.16 -20.13
N GLY A 97 11.00 -6.99 -20.47
CA GLY A 97 10.58 -6.13 -21.57
C GLY A 97 10.93 -4.66 -21.33
N THR A 98 10.75 -4.17 -20.10
CA THR A 98 11.11 -2.79 -19.74
C THR A 98 12.62 -2.57 -19.76
N VAL A 99 13.41 -3.48 -19.18
CA VAL A 99 14.87 -3.35 -19.17
C VAL A 99 15.45 -3.47 -20.59
N GLY A 100 14.97 -4.43 -21.38
CA GLY A 100 15.39 -4.64 -22.76
C GLY A 100 15.01 -3.47 -23.69
N GLY A 101 13.79 -2.94 -23.54
CA GLY A 101 13.31 -1.81 -24.32
C GLY A 101 14.07 -0.51 -24.05
N VAL A 102 14.41 -0.25 -22.78
CA VAL A 102 15.24 0.91 -22.40
C VAL A 102 16.65 0.76 -22.95
N GLY A 103 17.26 -0.42 -22.87
CA GLY A 103 18.58 -0.68 -23.41
C GLY A 103 18.65 -0.48 -24.93
N ALA A 104 17.69 -1.04 -25.68
CA ALA A 104 17.61 -0.88 -27.12
C ALA A 104 17.37 0.58 -27.54
N GLY A 105 16.52 1.32 -26.81
CA GLY A 105 16.27 2.73 -27.05
C GLY A 105 17.53 3.60 -26.87
N VAL A 106 18.29 3.36 -25.80
CA VAL A 106 19.53 4.10 -25.52
C VAL A 106 20.60 3.82 -26.58
N ILE A 107 20.78 2.56 -26.99
CA ILE A 107 21.75 2.17 -28.03
C ILE A 107 21.38 2.82 -29.37
N THR A 108 20.09 2.86 -29.71
CA THR A 108 19.61 3.47 -30.96
C THR A 108 19.84 4.99 -30.99
N VAL A 109 19.61 5.67 -29.86
CA VAL A 109 19.81 7.13 -29.71
C VAL A 109 21.29 7.51 -29.74
N LEU A 110 22.17 6.68 -29.19
CA LEU A 110 23.62 6.89 -29.25
C LEU A 110 24.19 6.66 -30.66
N ALA A 111 23.57 5.80 -31.47
CA ALA A 111 24.07 5.44 -32.79
C ALA A 111 23.79 6.49 -33.89
N THR A 112 22.80 7.39 -33.74
CA THR A 112 22.34 8.25 -34.86
C THR A 112 22.86 9.70 -34.87
N GLY A 113 23.80 10.10 -34.02
CA GLY A 113 24.39 11.47 -34.03
C GLY A 113 23.44 12.61 -33.60
N ALA A 114 22.12 12.43 -33.71
CA ALA A 114 21.08 13.27 -33.10
C ALA A 114 20.97 13.07 -31.56
N GLY A 115 21.69 12.09 -31.02
CA GLY A 115 21.67 11.71 -29.60
C GLY A 115 22.20 12.77 -28.64
N PHE A 116 22.93 13.77 -29.11
CA PHE A 116 23.45 14.83 -28.25
C PHE A 116 22.35 15.82 -27.81
N ALA A 117 21.52 16.29 -28.76
CA ALA A 117 20.41 17.19 -28.45
C ALA A 117 19.30 16.49 -27.67
N VAL A 118 19.00 15.24 -28.03
CA VAL A 118 18.03 14.40 -27.32
C VAL A 118 18.56 14.00 -25.93
N GLY A 119 19.86 13.74 -25.78
CA GLY A 119 20.49 13.45 -24.49
C GLY A 119 20.45 14.63 -23.52
N VAL A 120 20.62 15.87 -24.00
CA VAL A 120 20.45 17.10 -23.19
C VAL A 120 18.98 17.30 -22.81
N PHE A 121 18.05 17.07 -23.73
CA PHE A 121 16.61 17.18 -23.47
C PHE A 121 16.14 16.11 -22.47
N ILE A 122 16.58 14.85 -22.63
CA ILE A 122 16.35 13.76 -21.67
C ILE A 122 17.04 14.09 -20.34
N GLY A 123 18.23 14.68 -20.33
CA GLY A 123 18.88 15.13 -19.09
C GLY A 123 18.10 16.21 -18.33
N MET A 124 17.46 17.14 -19.05
CA MET A 124 16.54 18.13 -18.48
C MET A 124 15.23 17.49 -18.00
N VAL A 125 14.65 16.58 -18.78
CA VAL A 125 13.40 15.87 -18.45
C VAL A 125 13.62 14.89 -17.29
N VAL A 126 14.78 14.24 -17.18
CA VAL A 126 15.13 13.35 -16.06
C VAL A 126 15.42 14.16 -14.80
N LYS A 127 16.06 15.34 -14.91
CA LYS A 127 16.19 16.25 -13.75
C LYS A 127 14.82 16.78 -13.30
N SER A 128 13.92 17.15 -14.22
CA SER A 128 12.58 17.61 -13.86
C SER A 128 11.67 16.47 -13.38
N ALA A 129 11.83 15.25 -13.90
CA ALA A 129 11.13 14.05 -13.43
C ALA A 129 11.66 13.57 -12.08
N ALA A 130 12.97 13.65 -11.82
CA ALA A 130 13.55 13.36 -10.51
C ALA A 130 13.09 14.39 -9.47
N VAL A 131 13.06 15.68 -9.82
CA VAL A 131 12.50 16.73 -8.97
C VAL A 131 10.99 16.53 -8.78
N GLY A 132 10.25 16.13 -9.81
CA GLY A 132 8.82 15.81 -9.74
C GLY A 132 8.52 14.55 -8.93
N LEU A 133 9.38 13.54 -8.98
CA LEU A 133 9.26 12.31 -8.20
C LEU A 133 9.58 12.60 -6.72
N VAL A 134 10.65 13.33 -6.45
CA VAL A 134 10.99 13.75 -5.07
C VAL A 134 9.89 14.66 -4.52
N ALA A 135 9.40 15.63 -5.30
CA ALA A 135 8.30 16.49 -4.90
C ALA A 135 7.00 15.70 -4.65
N SER A 136 6.65 14.74 -5.51
CA SER A 136 5.42 13.93 -5.34
C SER A 136 5.52 12.95 -4.17
N VAL A 137 6.69 12.37 -3.91
CA VAL A 137 6.96 11.57 -2.71
C VAL A 137 6.89 12.44 -1.45
N LEU A 138 7.50 13.62 -1.47
CA LEU A 138 7.42 14.57 -0.35
C LEU A 138 5.99 15.06 -0.12
N LEU A 139 5.23 15.35 -1.18
CA LEU A 139 3.82 15.73 -1.09
C LEU A 139 2.95 14.56 -0.59
N GLY A 140 3.26 13.34 -1.00
CA GLY A 140 2.58 12.13 -0.52
C GLY A 140 2.88 11.82 0.94
N ILE A 141 4.12 12.04 1.39
CA ILE A 141 4.51 11.92 2.79
C ILE A 141 3.87 13.05 3.62
N ALA A 142 3.95 14.30 3.16
CA ALA A 142 3.35 15.44 3.83
C ALA A 142 1.82 15.31 3.90
N GLY A 143 1.17 14.92 2.80
CA GLY A 143 -0.26 14.62 2.75
C GLY A 143 -0.62 13.44 3.65
N GLY A 144 0.12 12.34 3.59
CA GLY A 144 -0.10 11.18 4.46
C GLY A 144 0.07 11.47 5.95
N LEU A 145 1.04 12.33 6.31
CA LEU A 145 1.23 12.81 7.68
C LEU A 145 0.13 13.79 8.10
N TYR A 146 -0.28 14.69 7.20
CA TYR A 146 -1.37 15.64 7.46
C TYR A 146 -2.71 14.92 7.63
N PHE A 147 -3.07 14.02 6.71
CA PHE A 147 -4.29 13.21 6.78
C PHE A 147 -4.23 12.16 7.88
N GLY A 148 -3.06 11.58 8.16
CA GLY A 148 -2.88 10.62 9.26
C GLY A 148 -2.90 11.29 10.65
N GLY A 149 -2.44 12.54 10.75
CA GLY A 149 -2.54 13.36 11.95
C GLY A 149 -3.96 13.88 12.17
N ALA A 150 -4.53 14.52 11.15
CA ALA A 150 -5.91 15.02 11.19
C ALA A 150 -6.92 13.89 11.40
N GLY A 151 -6.74 12.74 10.74
CA GLY A 151 -7.59 11.57 10.91
C GLY A 151 -7.52 10.98 12.32
N LYS A 152 -6.39 11.08 13.02
CA LYS A 152 -6.30 10.61 14.41
C LYS A 152 -6.96 11.54 15.41
N VAL A 153 -6.87 12.85 15.20
CA VAL A 153 -7.56 13.84 16.02
C VAL A 153 -9.06 13.72 15.79
N VAL A 154 -9.49 13.66 14.52
CA VAL A 154 -10.89 13.56 14.12
C VAL A 154 -11.51 12.21 14.54
N ILE A 155 -10.82 11.07 14.44
CA ILE A 155 -11.33 9.77 14.92
C ILE A 155 -11.34 9.70 16.45
N GLY A 156 -10.39 10.35 17.13
CA GLY A 156 -10.40 10.46 18.59
C GLY A 156 -11.60 11.25 19.11
N GLU A 157 -12.01 12.28 18.38
CA GLU A 157 -13.14 13.16 18.74
C GLU A 157 -14.50 12.62 18.23
N LEU A 158 -14.53 11.91 17.09
CA LEU A 158 -15.72 11.20 16.57
C LEU A 158 -16.11 9.97 17.39
N LEU A 159 -15.18 9.34 18.12
CA LEU A 159 -15.52 8.23 19.00
C LEU A 159 -16.18 8.68 20.31
N ASP A 160 -16.10 9.97 20.64
CA ASP A 160 -16.66 10.55 21.87
C ASP A 160 -17.93 11.38 21.62
N THR A 161 -18.22 11.73 20.36
CA THR A 161 -19.43 12.49 20.01
C THR A 161 -20.22 11.79 18.89
N THR A 162 -21.41 11.33 19.27
CA THR A 162 -22.43 10.82 18.35
C THR A 162 -22.64 11.77 17.17
N THR A 163 -22.25 11.32 15.98
CA THR A 163 -22.86 11.60 14.67
C THR A 163 -23.31 13.04 14.43
N ASP A 164 -22.37 13.90 14.05
CA ASP A 164 -22.71 15.12 13.33
C ASP A 164 -22.39 14.94 11.84
N ASP A 165 -23.45 14.94 11.02
CA ASP A 165 -23.47 14.62 9.60
C ASP A 165 -22.58 15.57 8.76
N THR A 166 -22.25 16.72 9.35
CA THR A 166 -21.32 17.74 8.85
C THR A 166 -19.87 17.27 8.84
N VAL A 167 -19.43 16.52 9.85
CA VAL A 167 -18.03 16.06 9.98
C VAL A 167 -17.74 14.94 8.97
N VAL A 168 -18.71 14.04 8.77
CA VAL A 168 -18.62 12.99 7.74
C VAL A 168 -18.54 13.61 6.34
N ARG A 169 -19.34 14.65 6.06
CA ARG A 169 -19.31 15.37 4.78
C ARG A 169 -17.99 16.12 4.55
N ALA A 170 -17.42 16.73 5.58
CA ALA A 170 -16.13 17.40 5.51
C ALA A 170 -14.98 16.40 5.24
N ALA A 171 -14.99 15.25 5.91
CA ALA A 171 -14.00 14.18 5.71
C ALA A 171 -14.09 13.55 4.32
N LEU A 172 -15.29 13.26 3.83
CA LEU A 172 -15.51 12.77 2.45
C LEU A 172 -15.13 13.80 1.40
N GLY A 173 -15.45 15.08 1.63
CA GLY A 173 -15.05 16.17 0.73
C GLY A 173 -13.52 16.32 0.63
N GLY A 174 -12.81 16.25 1.75
CA GLY A 174 -11.36 16.35 1.80
C GLY A 174 -10.66 15.17 1.10
N THR A 175 -11.15 13.95 1.32
CA THR A 175 -10.57 12.74 0.68
C THR A 175 -10.81 12.71 -0.83
N LEU A 176 -11.99 13.12 -1.30
CA LEU A 176 -12.28 13.20 -2.74
C LEU A 176 -11.45 14.30 -3.43
N THR A 177 -11.31 15.47 -2.79
CA THR A 177 -10.49 16.57 -3.31
C THR A 177 -9.02 16.18 -3.37
N GLY A 178 -8.51 15.49 -2.34
CA GLY A 178 -7.14 14.96 -2.32
C GLY A 178 -6.90 13.91 -3.41
N ALA A 179 -7.82 12.98 -3.60
CA ALA A 179 -7.72 11.96 -4.65
C ALA A 179 -7.75 12.59 -6.06
N ALA A 180 -8.62 13.58 -6.28
CA ALA A 180 -8.68 14.31 -7.54
C ALA A 180 -7.39 15.10 -7.83
N ALA A 181 -6.81 15.76 -6.82
CA ALA A 181 -5.55 16.49 -6.96
C ALA A 181 -4.36 15.56 -7.26
N VAL A 182 -4.31 14.38 -6.65
CA VAL A 182 -3.27 13.37 -6.94
C VAL A 182 -3.43 12.80 -8.34
N CYS A 183 -4.66 12.47 -8.77
CA CYS A 183 -4.93 12.02 -10.15
C CYS A 183 -4.58 13.11 -11.18
N ALA A 184 -4.89 14.38 -10.88
CA ALA A 184 -4.49 15.52 -11.69
C ALA A 184 -2.97 15.55 -11.86
N LEU A 185 -2.24 15.55 -10.74
CA LEU A 185 -0.78 15.63 -10.74
C LEU A 185 -0.14 14.47 -11.51
N VAL A 186 -0.62 13.24 -11.33
CA VAL A 186 -0.11 12.05 -12.04
C VAL A 186 -0.37 12.15 -13.54
N MET A 187 -1.55 12.62 -13.96
CA MET A 187 -1.89 12.79 -15.38
C MET A 187 -1.06 13.90 -16.03
N THR A 188 -0.84 15.02 -15.35
CA THR A 188 -0.02 16.13 -15.87
C THR A 188 1.45 15.73 -15.98
N LEU A 189 1.97 14.95 -15.02
CA LEU A 189 3.35 14.46 -15.05
C LEU A 189 3.58 13.41 -16.13
N ALA A 190 2.60 12.53 -16.38
CA ALA A 190 2.75 11.44 -17.34
C ALA A 190 2.49 11.85 -18.79
N HIS A 191 1.59 12.82 -19.04
CA HIS A 191 1.12 13.15 -20.40
C HIS A 191 1.32 14.63 -20.76
N GLY A 192 1.98 15.40 -19.90
CA GLY A 192 2.16 16.83 -20.08
C GLY A 192 0.82 17.59 -20.11
N PRO A 193 0.72 18.71 -20.86
CA PRO A 193 -0.48 19.57 -20.87
C PRO A 193 -1.72 18.86 -21.44
N VAL A 194 -1.56 17.82 -22.25
CA VAL A 194 -2.66 17.01 -22.81
C VAL A 194 -3.39 16.23 -21.71
N GLY A 195 -2.66 15.76 -20.70
CA GLY A 195 -3.25 15.07 -19.54
C GLY A 195 -4.18 15.98 -18.72
N LEU A 196 -3.87 17.27 -18.64
CA LEU A 196 -4.67 18.25 -17.90
C LEU A 196 -6.01 18.52 -18.59
N ILE A 197 -6.02 18.59 -19.92
CA ILE A 197 -7.25 18.74 -20.72
C ILE A 197 -8.15 17.51 -20.56
N SER A 198 -7.58 16.30 -20.65
CA SER A 198 -8.34 15.06 -20.42
C SER A 198 -8.92 14.98 -19.02
N LEU A 199 -8.17 15.42 -18.00
CA LEU A 199 -8.65 15.44 -16.62
C LEU A 199 -9.78 16.45 -16.44
N CYS A 200 -9.72 17.64 -17.06
CA CYS A 200 -10.80 18.62 -17.02
C CYS A 200 -12.10 18.07 -17.66
N ILE A 201 -11.99 17.35 -18.78
CA ILE A 201 -13.13 16.70 -19.45
C ILE A 201 -13.71 15.57 -18.57
N CYS A 202 -12.86 14.74 -17.98
CA CYS A 202 -13.30 13.66 -17.08
C CYS A 202 -13.89 14.21 -15.78
N ALA A 203 -13.30 15.23 -15.17
CA ALA A 203 -13.81 15.88 -13.97
C ALA A 203 -15.19 16.52 -14.22
N GLY A 204 -15.38 17.12 -15.40
CA GLY A 204 -16.67 17.64 -15.84
C GLY A 204 -17.78 16.58 -15.91
N GLY A 205 -17.43 15.31 -16.19
CA GLY A 205 -18.38 14.18 -16.19
C GLY A 205 -18.54 13.47 -14.84
N ILE A 206 -17.46 13.36 -14.07
CA ILE A 206 -17.45 12.61 -12.80
C ILE A 206 -18.22 13.34 -11.70
N VAL A 207 -18.06 14.66 -11.58
CA VAL A 207 -18.76 15.46 -10.55
C VAL A 207 -20.29 15.33 -10.66
N PRO A 208 -20.94 15.51 -11.83
CA PRO A 208 -22.37 15.30 -11.95
C PRO A 208 -22.78 13.84 -11.77
N ALA A 209 -21.96 12.86 -12.14
CA ALA A 209 -22.26 11.44 -11.92
C ALA A 209 -22.27 11.08 -10.42
N VAL A 210 -21.27 11.51 -9.67
CA VAL A 210 -21.20 11.32 -8.21
C VAL A 210 -22.36 12.04 -7.52
N ARG A 211 -22.72 13.24 -7.98
CA ARG A 211 -23.88 13.98 -7.45
C ARG A 211 -25.20 13.22 -7.67
N ARG A 212 -25.40 12.59 -8.84
CA ARG A 212 -26.58 11.75 -9.11
C ARG A 212 -26.60 10.51 -8.22
N LEU A 213 -25.46 9.87 -8.02
CA LEU A 213 -25.34 8.67 -7.21
C LEU A 213 -25.59 8.97 -5.72
N ALA A 214 -25.09 10.09 -5.22
CA ALA A 214 -25.37 10.57 -3.86
C ALA A 214 -26.86 10.90 -3.65
N MET A 215 -27.52 11.51 -4.63
CA MET A 215 -28.96 11.78 -4.58
C MET A 215 -29.77 10.47 -4.57
N ALA A 216 -29.41 9.51 -5.42
CA ALA A 216 -30.05 8.19 -5.46
C ALA A 216 -29.88 7.45 -4.13
N TYR A 217 -28.66 7.40 -3.58
CA TYR A 217 -28.38 6.77 -2.30
C TYR A 217 -29.20 7.39 -1.16
N ARG A 218 -29.31 8.73 -1.12
CA ARG A 218 -30.11 9.44 -0.12
C ARG A 218 -31.58 9.04 -0.21
N THR A 219 -32.15 8.94 -1.41
CA THR A 219 -33.55 8.53 -1.57
C THR A 219 -33.79 7.12 -1.06
N THR A 220 -32.93 6.16 -1.40
CA THR A 220 -33.03 4.76 -0.96
C THR A 220 -32.86 4.63 0.55
N TYR A 221 -31.94 5.40 1.16
CA TYR A 221 -31.72 5.37 2.60
C TYR A 221 -32.93 5.92 3.37
N THR A 222 -33.50 7.05 2.91
CA THR A 222 -34.69 7.64 3.56
C THR A 222 -35.94 6.77 3.45
N SER A 223 -36.11 6.02 2.36
CA SER A 223 -37.22 5.07 2.25
C SER A 223 -37.06 3.87 3.19
N HIS A 224 -35.82 3.42 3.43
CA HIS A 224 -35.58 2.22 4.23
C HIS A 224 -35.79 2.45 5.73
N TYR A 225 -35.49 3.66 6.22
CA TYR A 225 -35.62 4.00 7.64
C TYR A 225 -37.01 4.48 8.05
N LYS A 226 -37.84 4.96 7.11
CA LYS A 226 -39.24 5.31 7.40
C LYS A 226 -40.13 4.09 7.73
N VAL A 227 -39.66 2.88 7.42
CA VAL A 227 -40.45 1.64 7.53
C VAL A 227 -40.09 0.84 8.78
N MET A 228 -39.05 1.20 9.55
CA MET A 228 -38.83 0.54 10.84
C MET A 228 -39.80 1.12 11.86
N PRO A 229 -40.81 0.35 12.34
CA PRO A 229 -41.58 0.78 13.49
C PRO A 229 -40.61 0.91 14.66
N VAL A 230 -40.64 2.06 15.32
CA VAL A 230 -39.95 2.24 16.60
C VAL A 230 -40.70 1.30 17.56
N GLU A 231 -40.10 0.17 17.89
CA GLU A 231 -40.53 -0.64 19.04
C GLU A 231 -40.34 0.26 20.26
N GLU A 232 -41.41 0.92 20.68
CA GLU A 232 -41.53 1.55 21.99
C GLU A 232 -41.54 0.43 23.02
N ASP A 233 -40.37 0.07 23.54
CA ASP A 233 -40.22 -0.82 24.68
C ASP A 233 -40.91 -0.19 25.90
N THR A 234 -42.09 -0.72 26.23
CA THR A 234 -42.83 -0.54 27.50
C THR A 234 -42.26 -1.38 28.62
#